data_AF-A0A2T4IGF0-F1
#
_entry.id   AF-A0A2T4IGF0-F1
#
_cell.length_a   1.000
_cell.length_b   1.000
_cell.length_c   1.000
_cell.angle_alpha   90.00
_cell.angle_beta   90.00
_cell.angle_gamma   90.00
#
_symmetry.space_group_name_H-M   'P 1'
#
loop_
_entity.id
_entity.type
_entity.pdbx_description
1 polymer ?
#
loop_
_entity_poly.entity_id
_entity_poly.type
_entity_poly.pdbx_seq_one_letter_code
_entity_poly.pdbx_strand_id
1 'polypeptide(L)'
;MSEATRLLLTLALLCPLTGSAADGPVPDSIPDPLRPPAGLFAPAAAAAAATPADALVLQATRIGADDRYAVINDLTVRRGDHIGSAEVVHIDAAAVRLRTDDGDITLQFSSPGISKRPAGRNGTRP
;
A
#
# COMPACT_ATOMS: atom_id res chain seq x y z
N MET A 1 17.37 -55.51 -38.19
CA MET A 1 16.24 -55.74 -39.12
C MET A 1 14.97 -55.44 -38.37
N SER A 2 14.11 -54.51 -38.76
CA SER A 2 14.19 -53.62 -39.91
C SER A 2 13.16 -52.52 -39.68
N GLU A 3 13.58 -51.29 -39.97
CA GLU A 3 12.76 -50.10 -40.10
C GLU A 3 11.82 -50.15 -41.34
N ALA A 4 11.78 -51.29 -42.03
CA ALA A 4 10.67 -51.68 -42.89
C ALA A 4 9.56 -52.21 -41.99
N THR A 5 8.64 -51.39 -41.51
CA THR A 5 7.49 -51.05 -42.34
C THR A 5 6.81 -49.86 -41.66
N ARG A 6 7.42 -48.69 -41.83
CA ARG A 6 6.73 -47.38 -41.85
C ARG A 6 5.72 -47.27 -43.00
N LEU A 7 5.31 -48.38 -43.59
CA LEU A 7 4.58 -48.43 -44.85
C LEU A 7 3.22 -49.03 -44.54
N LEU A 8 2.17 -48.35 -44.96
CA LEU A 8 0.81 -48.53 -44.47
C LEU A 8 0.63 -48.04 -43.03
N LEU A 9 0.77 -46.73 -42.77
CA LEU A 9 0.13 -45.68 -43.57
C LEU A 9 -1.38 -46.03 -43.76
N THR A 10 -2.18 -45.00 -43.74
CA THR A 10 -3.39 -44.91 -44.58
C THR A 10 -4.74 -45.51 -44.18
N LEU A 11 -4.97 -46.37 -43.18
CA LEU A 11 -6.35 -46.91 -43.10
C LEU A 11 -6.91 -47.34 -41.74
N ALA A 12 -6.91 -46.44 -40.76
CA ALA A 12 -7.91 -46.47 -39.69
C ALA A 12 -8.06 -45.04 -39.13
N LEU A 13 -8.12 -43.98 -39.95
CA LEU A 13 -9.24 -43.66 -40.85
C LEU A 13 -10.63 -44.08 -40.34
N LEU A 14 -10.87 -43.91 -39.04
CA LEU A 14 -12.20 -43.55 -38.56
C LEU A 14 -12.06 -42.70 -37.31
N CYS A 15 -11.44 -41.53 -37.50
CA CYS A 15 -11.49 -40.43 -36.55
C CYS A 15 -12.88 -39.82 -36.67
N PRO A 16 -13.83 -40.02 -35.73
CA PRO A 16 -15.10 -39.35 -35.83
C PRO A 16 -14.87 -37.86 -35.60
N LEU A 17 -15.20 -37.07 -36.64
CA LEU A 17 -15.39 -35.64 -36.57
C LEU A 17 -16.34 -35.33 -35.41
N THR A 18 -15.81 -34.97 -34.26
CA THR A 18 -16.54 -34.27 -33.21
C THR A 18 -15.93 -32.89 -33.09
N GLY A 19 -16.26 -32.06 -34.08
CA GLY A 19 -16.09 -30.62 -33.98
C GLY A 19 -17.04 -30.11 -32.91
N SER A 20 -16.57 -30.12 -31.66
CA SER A 20 -17.22 -29.34 -30.61
C SER A 20 -17.00 -27.88 -30.96
N ALA A 21 -18.09 -27.16 -31.19
CA ALA A 21 -18.07 -25.71 -31.35
C ALA A 21 -17.35 -25.13 -30.13
N ALA A 22 -16.18 -24.54 -30.36
CA ALA A 22 -15.53 -23.71 -29.38
C ALA A 22 -16.41 -22.47 -29.19
N ASP A 23 -17.26 -22.51 -28.17
CA ASP A 23 -17.83 -21.32 -27.55
C ASP A 23 -16.64 -20.58 -26.94
N GLY A 24 -16.03 -19.73 -27.77
CA GLY A 24 -14.92 -18.89 -27.34
C GLY A 24 -15.44 -17.92 -26.28
N PRO A 25 -14.77 -17.79 -25.12
CA PRO A 25 -15.14 -16.77 -24.15
C PRO A 25 -14.94 -15.41 -24.82
N VAL A 26 -16.04 -14.70 -25.08
CA VAL A 26 -16.01 -13.29 -25.45
C VAL A 26 -15.39 -12.54 -24.28
N PRO A 27 -14.23 -11.88 -24.43
CA PRO A 27 -13.67 -11.07 -23.36
C PRO A 27 -14.45 -9.76 -23.27
N ASP A 28 -15.68 -9.83 -22.75
CA ASP A 28 -16.51 -8.66 -22.46
C ASP A 28 -16.16 -8.08 -21.10
N SER A 29 -14.97 -7.51 -21.00
CA SER A 29 -14.70 -6.52 -19.97
C SER A 29 -13.59 -5.60 -20.43
N ILE A 30 -13.99 -4.59 -21.20
CA ILE A 30 -13.25 -3.34 -21.23
C ILE A 30 -13.27 -2.82 -19.79
N PRO A 31 -12.14 -2.80 -19.07
CA PRO A 31 -12.11 -2.31 -17.70
C PRO A 31 -12.44 -0.82 -17.74
N ASP A 32 -13.52 -0.45 -17.06
CA ASP A 32 -13.96 0.94 -16.96
C ASP A 32 -12.82 1.79 -16.37
N PRO A 33 -12.26 2.74 -17.13
CA PRO A 33 -11.13 3.57 -16.68
C PRO A 33 -11.51 4.52 -15.54
N LEU A 34 -12.81 4.69 -15.26
CA LEU A 34 -13.33 5.47 -14.15
C LEU A 34 -13.72 4.61 -12.95
N ARG A 35 -13.44 3.30 -12.96
CA ARG A 35 -13.66 2.45 -11.79
C ARG A 35 -12.68 2.85 -10.68
N PRO A 36 -13.16 3.42 -9.55
CA PRO A 36 -12.28 3.83 -8.46
C PRO A 36 -11.64 2.59 -7.81
N PRO A 37 -10.44 2.72 -7.21
CA PRO A 37 -9.79 1.62 -6.51
C PRO A 37 -10.72 1.05 -5.43
N ALA A 38 -10.84 -0.28 -5.42
CA ALA A 38 -11.57 -1.02 -4.40
C ALA A 38 -10.89 -0.80 -3.04
N GLY A 39 -11.39 0.15 -2.27
CA GLY A 39 -10.77 0.58 -1.01
C GLY A 39 -11.05 2.03 -0.65
N LEU A 40 -11.41 2.88 -1.62
CA LEU A 40 -11.75 4.29 -1.38
C LEU A 40 -12.92 4.50 -0.40
N PHE A 41 -13.84 3.53 -0.35
CA PHE A 41 -15.02 3.56 0.52
C PHE A 41 -15.00 2.49 1.62
N ALA A 42 -13.89 1.78 1.79
CA ALA A 42 -13.78 0.82 2.89
C ALA A 42 -13.68 1.59 4.22
N PRO A 43 -14.46 1.21 5.25
CA PRO A 43 -14.29 1.79 6.58
C PRO A 43 -12.87 1.51 7.05
N ALA A 44 -12.18 2.54 7.56
CA ALA A 44 -10.84 2.40 8.12
C ALA A 44 -10.90 1.33 9.22
N ALA A 45 -10.27 0.18 8.96
CA ALA A 45 -10.17 -0.88 9.94
C ALA A 45 -9.44 -0.34 11.17
N ALA A 46 -10.00 -0.60 12.34
CA ALA A 46 -9.45 -0.18 13.63
C ALA A 46 -7.97 -0.54 13.71
N ALA A 47 -7.16 0.44 14.13
CA ALA A 47 -5.71 0.39 14.23
C ALA A 47 -5.20 -0.99 14.66
N ALA A 48 -4.55 -1.69 13.73
CA ALA A 48 -3.82 -2.90 14.04
C ALA A 48 -2.72 -2.55 15.05
N ALA A 49 -2.71 -3.26 16.18
CA ALA A 49 -1.66 -3.16 17.18
C ALA A 49 -0.30 -3.34 16.49
N ALA A 50 0.57 -2.34 16.62
CA ALA A 50 1.91 -2.33 16.04
C ALA A 50 2.65 -3.63 16.40
N THR A 51 2.94 -4.44 15.39
CA THR A 51 3.87 -5.56 15.50
C THR A 51 5.26 -5.04 15.84
N PRO A 52 6.01 -5.71 16.73
CA PRO A 52 7.32 -5.24 17.15
C PRO A 52 8.36 -5.43 16.03
N ALA A 53 9.27 -4.45 15.95
CA ALA A 53 10.53 -4.43 15.20
C ALA A 53 10.50 -4.07 13.69
N ASP A 54 9.41 -3.53 13.16
CA ASP A 54 9.55 -2.68 11.97
C ASP A 54 10.12 -1.33 12.39
N ALA A 55 11.12 -0.83 11.68
CA ALA A 55 11.73 0.47 11.97
C ALA A 55 10.63 1.53 12.06
N LEU A 56 10.63 2.35 13.13
CA LEU A 56 9.65 3.42 13.27
C LEU A 56 9.89 4.46 12.17
N VAL A 57 8.92 4.60 11.26
CA VAL A 57 8.99 5.56 10.16
C VAL A 57 8.01 6.69 10.41
N LEU A 58 8.53 7.92 10.46
CA LEU A 58 7.71 9.12 10.49
C LEU A 58 7.16 9.37 9.09
N GLN A 59 5.85 9.27 8.92
CA GLN A 59 5.16 9.42 7.64
C GLN A 59 4.54 10.81 7.48
N ALA A 60 3.95 11.36 8.55
CA ALA A 60 3.39 12.72 8.52
C ALA A 60 3.46 13.42 9.89
N THR A 61 3.39 14.74 9.86
CA THR A 61 3.20 15.58 11.05
C THR A 61 2.17 16.66 10.75
N ARG A 62 1.33 17.00 11.71
CA ARG A 62 0.46 18.16 11.66
C ARG A 62 0.68 19.02 12.88
N ILE A 63 0.88 20.30 12.63
CA ILE A 63 0.97 21.33 13.67
C ILE A 63 -0.08 22.37 13.33
N GLY A 64 -1.19 22.35 14.06
CA GLY A 64 -2.19 23.40 14.11
C GLY A 64 -1.98 24.33 15.31
N ALA A 65 -2.86 25.33 15.44
CA ALA A 65 -2.88 26.19 16.62
C ALA A 65 -3.24 25.40 17.88
N ASP A 66 -4.26 24.55 17.78
CA ASP A 66 -4.84 23.82 18.92
C ASP A 66 -4.47 22.33 18.94
N ASP A 67 -4.07 21.76 17.80
CA ASP A 67 -3.82 20.32 17.66
C ASP A 67 -2.45 20.03 17.07
N ARG A 68 -1.75 19.06 17.68
CA ARG A 68 -0.50 18.49 17.16
C ARG A 68 -0.56 16.98 17.19
N TYR A 69 -0.25 16.36 16.06
CA TYR A 69 -0.13 14.91 15.96
C TYR A 69 0.90 14.52 14.89
N ALA A 70 1.41 13.31 14.99
CA ALA A 70 2.26 12.68 14.01
C ALA A 70 1.62 11.36 13.54
N VAL A 71 2.00 10.92 12.35
CA VAL A 71 1.67 9.59 11.84
C VAL A 71 2.96 8.80 11.77
N ILE A 72 3.06 7.76 12.59
CA ILE A 72 4.20 6.84 12.67
C ILE A 72 3.68 5.44 12.38
N ASN A 73 4.20 4.78 11.35
CA ASN A 73 3.74 3.45 10.91
C ASN A 73 2.20 3.37 10.82
N ASP A 74 1.57 4.33 10.14
CA ASP A 74 0.11 4.45 9.96
C ASP A 74 -0.71 4.71 11.25
N LEU A 75 -0.04 4.86 12.39
CA LEU A 75 -0.66 5.22 13.67
C LEU A 75 -0.60 6.73 13.91
N THR A 76 -1.76 7.34 14.14
CA THR A 76 -1.83 8.73 14.57
C THR A 76 -1.54 8.83 16.06
N VAL A 77 -0.50 9.58 16.41
CA VAL A 77 -0.03 9.72 17.79
C VAL A 77 0.09 11.18 18.20
N ARG A 78 -0.14 11.44 19.49
CA ARG A 78 -0.02 12.73 20.17
C ARG A 78 1.07 12.67 21.23
N ARG A 79 1.42 13.84 21.78
CA ARG A 79 2.36 13.91 22.90
C ARG A 79 1.80 13.12 24.10
N GLY A 80 2.59 12.20 24.64
CA GLY A 80 2.23 11.28 25.72
C GLY A 80 1.66 9.95 25.26
N ASP A 81 1.40 9.77 23.95
CA ASP A 81 1.01 8.47 23.42
C ASP A 81 2.22 7.53 23.36
N HIS A 82 1.95 6.23 23.47
CA HIS A 82 2.96 5.19 23.45
C HIS A 82 2.84 4.35 22.18
N ILE A 83 4.00 3.99 21.60
CA ILE A 83 4.13 3.13 20.43
C ILE A 83 5.07 1.99 20.82
N GLY A 84 4.51 0.85 21.21
CA GLY A 84 5.29 -0.23 21.84
C GLY A 84 5.88 0.25 23.16
N SER A 85 7.21 0.25 23.28
CA SER A 85 7.96 0.76 24.45
C SER A 85 8.38 2.24 24.33
N ALA A 86 8.02 2.92 23.23
CA ALA A 86 8.42 4.30 22.98
C ALA A 86 7.31 5.30 23.35
N GLU A 87 7.59 6.31 24.17
CA GLU A 87 6.68 7.42 24.48
C GLU A 87 6.96 8.64 23.59
N VAL A 88 5.92 9.27 23.03
CA VAL A 88 6.03 10.52 22.27
C VAL A 88 6.21 11.71 23.21
N VAL A 89 7.44 12.18 23.37
CA VAL A 89 7.74 13.32 24.24
C VAL A 89 7.54 14.67 23.55
N HIS A 90 7.78 14.76 22.23
CA HIS A 90 7.63 16.02 21.50
C HIS A 90 7.41 15.82 20.00
N ILE A 91 6.59 16.69 19.39
CA ILE A 91 6.23 16.66 17.97
C ILE A 91 6.60 18.01 17.33
N ASP A 92 7.56 17.98 16.41
CA ASP A 92 7.98 19.11 15.57
C ASP A 92 7.47 18.97 14.14
N ALA A 93 7.64 20.04 13.35
CA ALA A 93 7.14 20.08 11.98
C ALA A 93 7.82 19.05 11.06
N ALA A 94 9.07 18.68 11.36
CA ALA A 94 9.89 17.77 10.55
C ALA A 94 10.44 16.57 11.33
N ALA A 95 10.21 16.52 12.65
CA ALA A 95 10.79 15.52 13.52
C ALA A 95 9.84 15.16 14.66
N VAL A 96 9.99 13.96 15.19
CA VAL A 96 9.30 13.52 16.42
C VAL A 96 10.34 12.95 17.36
N ARG A 97 10.32 13.40 18.61
CA ARG A 97 11.16 12.85 19.67
C ARG A 97 10.35 11.81 20.44
N LEU A 98 10.96 10.63 20.57
CA LEU A 98 10.44 9.53 21.34
C LEU A 98 11.41 9.21 22.48
N ARG A 99 10.89 8.76 23.60
CA ARG A 99 11.66 8.22 24.72
C ARG A 99 11.47 6.72 24.76
N THR A 100 12.55 5.96 24.72
CA THR A 100 12.55 4.51 24.93
C THR A 100 13.36 4.15 26.18
N ASP A 101 13.33 2.89 26.58
CA ASP A 101 14.14 2.37 27.68
C ASP A 101 15.66 2.51 27.43
N ASP A 102 16.07 2.50 26.15
CA ASP A 102 17.45 2.67 25.70
C ASP A 102 17.88 4.15 25.54
N GLY A 103 16.94 5.10 25.61
CA GLY A 103 17.21 6.53 25.54
C GLY A 103 16.26 7.30 24.61
N ASP A 104 16.57 8.58 24.39
CA ASP A 104 15.75 9.44 23.53
C ASP A 104 16.15 9.24 22.05
N ILE A 105 15.18 8.88 21.20
CA ILE A 105 15.34 8.73 19.76
C ILE A 105 14.60 9.85 19.01
N THR A 106 15.14 10.30 17.88
CA THR A 106 14.50 11.32 17.04
C THR A 106 14.21 10.75 15.67
N LEU A 107 12.93 10.67 15.32
CA LEU A 107 12.47 10.27 13.99
C LEU A 107 12.36 11.48 13.08
N GLN A 108 12.79 11.31 11.83
CA GLN A 108 12.71 12.31 10.77
C GLN A 108 12.14 11.67 9.50
N PHE A 109 11.63 12.48 8.58
CA PHE A 109 11.13 12.00 7.29
C PHE A 109 12.27 11.39 6.45
N SER A 110 12.09 10.14 6.00
CA SER A 110 13.15 9.35 5.34
C SER A 110 13.37 9.67 3.84
N SER A 111 12.90 10.81 3.33
CA SER A 111 13.01 11.12 1.89
C SER A 111 13.89 12.32 1.58
N PRO A 112 14.96 12.16 0.78
CA PRO A 112 15.60 13.28 0.11
C PRO A 112 14.64 13.84 -0.96
N GLY A 113 14.28 15.12 -0.86
CA GLY A 113 13.49 15.83 -1.89
C GLY A 113 12.01 16.10 -1.57
N ILE A 114 11.47 15.63 -0.45
CA ILE A 114 10.10 15.98 -0.02
C ILE A 114 10.14 17.26 0.81
N SER A 115 9.75 18.38 0.19
CA SER A 115 9.55 19.67 0.89
C SER A 115 8.10 19.85 1.27
N LYS A 116 7.81 19.87 2.58
CA LYS A 116 6.47 20.17 3.09
C LYS A 116 6.16 21.66 2.85
N ARG A 117 5.19 21.94 1.98
CA ARG A 117 4.65 23.29 1.82
C ARG A 117 3.66 23.57 2.96
N PRO A 118 3.87 24.61 3.80
CA PRO A 118 2.87 24.99 4.80
C PRO A 118 1.59 25.44 4.09
N ALA A 119 0.47 24.78 4.37
CA ALA A 119 -0.84 25.21 3.91
C ALA A 119 -1.35 26.34 4.83
N GLY A 120 -1.23 27.61 4.40
CA GLY A 120 -1.88 28.71 5.14
C GLY A 120 -1.35 30.12 4.90
N ARG A 121 -1.85 30.78 3.83
CA ARG A 121 -2.29 32.19 3.76
C ARG A 121 -2.37 32.61 2.29
N ASN A 122 -3.55 32.55 1.68
CA ASN A 122 -3.86 33.30 0.45
C ASN A 122 -5.37 33.54 0.40
N GLY A 123 -5.79 34.69 0.92
CA GLY A 123 -7.20 35.06 1.00
C GLY A 123 -7.44 36.31 1.81
N THR A 124 -6.64 37.36 1.61
CA THR A 124 -7.03 38.71 2.01
C THR A 124 -7.10 39.53 0.74
N ARG A 125 -8.31 39.70 0.19
CA ARG A 125 -8.57 40.56 -0.95
C ARG A 125 -9.05 41.92 -0.39
N PRO A 126 -8.53 43.06 -0.88
CA PRO A 126 -9.01 44.38 -0.48
C PRO A 126 -10.45 44.64 -0.94
#